data_AF-G4RL75-F1
#
_entry.id   AF-G4RL75-F1
#
_cell.length_a   1.000
_cell.length_b   1.000
_cell.length_c   1.000
_cell.angle_alpha   90.00
_cell.angle_beta   90.00
_cell.angle_gamma   90.00
#
_symmetry.space_group_name_H-M   'P 1'
#
loop_
_entity.id
_entity.type
_entity.pdbx_description
1 polymer ?
#
loop_
_entity_poly.entity_id
_entity_poly.type
_entity_poly.pdbx_seq_one_letter_code
_entity_poly.pdbx_strand_id
1 'polypeptide(L)' 'MSVDLEYLMLCPSCGKPMREDSKVMRIEYGSGVRVLERLLICPNCKVKIREVVYLR' A
#
# COMPACT_ATOMS: atom_id res chain seq x y z
N MET A 1 -11.78 13.09 6.34
CA MET A 1 -10.77 12.67 7.34
C MET A 1 -10.52 11.19 7.09
N SER A 2 -9.40 10.88 6.45
CA SER A 2 -9.03 9.54 5.98
C SER A 2 -8.54 8.70 7.16
N VAL A 3 -9.38 7.76 7.60
CA VAL A 3 -9.11 6.84 8.71
C VAL A 3 -8.03 5.85 8.27
N ASP A 4 -6.86 5.99 8.88
CA ASP A 4 -5.91 4.94 9.27
C ASP A 4 -5.45 3.92 8.19
N LEU A 5 -4.59 4.38 7.27
CA LEU A 5 -3.65 3.50 6.53
C LEU A 5 -2.27 3.36 7.22
N GLU A 6 -2.11 3.89 8.43
CA GLU A 6 -0.81 3.93 9.12
C GLU A 6 -0.35 2.55 9.62
N TYR A 7 -1.25 1.61 9.89
CA TYR A 7 -0.86 0.30 10.42
C TYR A 7 -0.10 -0.58 9.41
N LEU A 8 -0.35 -0.41 8.10
CA LEU A 8 0.37 -1.13 7.05
C LEU A 8 1.76 -0.53 6.73
N MET A 9 2.14 0.53 7.43
CA MET A 9 3.44 1.19 7.27
C MET A 9 4.55 0.52 8.08
N LEU A 10 4.31 -0.56 8.84
CA LEU A 10 5.36 -1.24 9.60
C LEU A 10 5.76 -2.58 8.98
N CYS A 11 7.07 -2.84 8.94
CA CYS A 11 7.60 -4.09 8.42
C CYS A 11 7.27 -5.24 9.39
N PRO A 12 6.61 -6.32 8.92
CA PRO A 12 6.21 -7.44 9.77
C PRO A 12 7.41 -8.20 10.36
N SER A 13 8.59 -8.08 9.76
CA SER A 13 9.80 -8.78 10.21
C SER A 13 10.60 -8.01 11.26
N CYS A 14 10.58 -6.68 11.25
CA CYS A 14 11.46 -5.89 12.13
C CYS A 14 10.78 -4.69 12.80
N GLY A 15 9.48 -4.49 12.60
CA GLY A 15 8.70 -3.40 13.18
C GLY A 15 9.11 -1.99 12.72
N LYS A 16 10.06 -1.86 11.78
CA LYS A 16 10.49 -0.55 11.25
C LYS A 16 9.52 -0.03 10.20
N PRO A 17 9.40 1.30 10.04
CA PRO A 17 8.56 1.86 9.00
C PRO A 17 9.02 1.45 7.60
N MET A 18 8.04 1.13 6.76
CA MET A 18 8.18 0.84 5.34
C MET A 18 8.12 2.14 4.55
N ARG A 19 8.72 2.13 3.36
CA ARG A 19 8.68 3.25 2.40
C ARG A 19 7.86 2.84 1.18
N GLU A 20 7.16 3.79 0.58
CA GLU A 20 6.50 3.57 -0.70
C GLU A 20 7.55 3.50 -1.83
N ASP A 21 7.55 2.39 -2.57
CA ASP A 21 8.43 2.12 -3.72
C ASP A 21 7.74 2.54 -5.03
N SER A 22 6.45 2.22 -5.15
CA SER A 22 5.63 2.64 -6.29
C SER A 22 4.15 2.72 -5.92
N LYS A 23 3.41 3.52 -6.68
CA LYS A 23 1.98 3.74 -6.50
C LYS A 23 1.30 3.89 -7.85
N VAL A 24 0.23 3.13 -8.07
CA VAL A 24 -0.56 3.14 -9.30
C VAL A 24 -2.03 3.26 -8.92
N MET A 25 -2.70 4.23 -9.53
CA MET A 25 -4.16 4.32 -9.45
C MET A 25 -4.74 3.81 -10.76
N ARG A 26 -5.67 2.87 -10.68
CA ARG A 26 -6.38 2.33 -11.83
C ARG A 26 -7.88 2.38 -11.60
N ILE A 27 -8.64 2.39 -12.70
CA ILE A 27 -10.08 2.23 -12.66
C ILE A 27 -10.38 0.82 -13.16
N GLU A 28 -11.10 0.03 -12.38
CA GLU A 28 -11.52 -1.29 -12.84
C GLU A 28 -12.65 -1.16 -13.86
N TYR A 29 -12.37 -1.68 -15.06
CA TYR A 29 -13.34 -1.72 -16.15
C TYR A 29 -14.52 -2.62 -15.75
N GLY A 30 -15.74 -2.09 -15.88
CA GLY A 30 -16.98 -2.77 -15.49
C GLY A 30 -17.61 -2.23 -14.22
N SER A 31 -16.85 -2.16 -13.12
CA SER A 31 -17.36 -1.64 -11.84
C SER A 31 -17.20 -0.12 -11.70
N GLY A 32 -16.27 0.49 -12.46
CA GLY A 32 -15.91 1.91 -12.32
C GLY A 32 -15.19 2.22 -11.00
N VAL A 33 -14.88 1.20 -10.19
CA VAL A 33 -14.24 1.37 -8.89
C VAL A 33 -12.81 1.82 -9.09
N ARG A 34 -12.43 2.86 -8.34
CA ARG A 34 -11.05 3.33 -8.30
C ARG A 34 -10.27 2.42 -7.37
N VAL A 35 -9.17 1.88 -7.87
CA VAL A 35 -8.28 1.00 -7.11
C VAL A 35 -6.92 1.67 -7.03
N LEU A 36 -6.40 1.74 -5.81
CA LEU A 36 -5.06 2.18 -5.53
C LEU A 36 -4.18 0.98 -5.20
N GLU A 37 -3.20 0.71 -6.04
CA GLU A 37 -2.16 -0.26 -5.76
C GLU A 37 -0.89 0.47 -5.31
N ARG A 38 -0.35 0.11 -4.15
CA ARG A 38 0.95 0.61 -3.69
C ARG A 38 1.88 -0.54 -3.34
N LEU A 39 3.16 -0.34 -3.61
CA LEU A 39 4.23 -1.24 -3.22
C LEU A 39 5.01 -0.59 -2.09
N LEU A 40 5.04 -1.24 -0.93
CA LEU A 40 5.80 -0.81 0.24
C LEU A 40 7.07 -1.66 0.34
N ILE A 41 8.21 -1.05 0.66
CA ILE A 41 9.48 -1.72 0.86
C ILE A 41 10.09 -1.36 2.22
N CYS A 42 10.52 -2.37 2.97
CA CYS A 42 11.32 -2.13 4.17
C CYS A 42 12.77 -1.80 3.77
N PRO A 43 13.32 -0.63 4.14
CA PRO A 43 14.70 -0.29 3.80
C PRO A 43 15.73 -1.21 4.47
N ASN A 44 15.37 -1.81 5.61
CA ASN A 44 16.22 -2.66 6.43
C ASN A 44 16.17 -4.14 5.98
N CYS A 45 14.97 -4.73 5.94
CA CYS A 45 14.79 -6.15 5.64
C CYS A 45 14.60 -6.44 4.15
N LYS A 46 14.41 -5.40 3.31
CA LYS A 46 14.08 -5.50 1.88
C LYS A 46 12.78 -6.27 1.55
N VAL A 47 11.98 -6.60 2.57
CA VAL A 47 10.62 -7.14 2.42
C VAL A 47 9.77 -6.15 1.65
N LYS A 48 9.02 -6.66 0.67
CA LYS A 48 8.06 -5.89 -0.12
C LYS A 48 6.64 -6.33 0.18
N ILE A 49 5.71 -5.39 0.32
CA ILE A 49 4.29 -5.64 0.51
C ILE A 49 3.55 -4.91 -0.60
N ARG A 50 2.68 -5.63 -1.32
CA ARG A 50 1.76 -5.03 -2.29
C ARG A 50 0.43 -4.84 -1.59
N GLU A 51 -0.02 -3.60 -1.51
CA GLU A 51 -1.33 -3.25 -0.96
C GLU A 51 -2.25 -2.81 -2.09
N VAL A 52 -3.49 -3.29 -2.05
CA VAL A 52 -4.55 -2.96 -3.01
C VAL A 52 -5.73 -2.40 -2.23
N VAL A 53 -6.05 -1.14 -2.48
CA VAL A 53 -7.09 -0.38 -1.77
C VAL A 53 -8.20 -0.01 -2.74
N TYR A 54 -9.41 -0.46 -2.45
CA TYR A 54 -10.60 -0.08 -3.22
C TYR A 54 -11.13 1.24 -2.68
N LEU A 55 -11.06 2.29 -3.48
CA LEU A 55 -11.55 3.62 -3.17
C LEU A 55 -13.02 3.70 -3.60
N ARG A 56 -13.93 3.84 -2.63
CA ARG A 56 -15.35 4.12 -2.83
C ARG A 56 -15.62 5.63 -2.86
#